data_AF-A0A537I1N1-F1
#
_entry.id   AF-A0A537I1N1-F1
#
_cell.length_a   1.000
_cell.length_b   1.000
_cell.length_c   1.000
_cell.angle_alpha   90.00
_cell.angle_beta   90.00
_cell.angle_gamma   90.00
#
_symmetry.space_group_name_H-M   'P 1'
#
loop_
_entity.id
_entity.type
_entity.pdbx_description
1 polymer ?
#
loop_
_entity_poly.entity_id
_entity_poly.type
_entity_poly.pdbx_seq_one_letter_code
_entity_poly.pdbx_strand_id
1 'polypeptide(L)'
;MKKVIIILLTIAALAIAGVFIFIPSKIKVSSATVVLANELASHRILMDEANWAKWWPNEKVFQLDKTSFKLTQKMLNGFELEISGKGEPVASQLMILPMASDSIKLSWSCDIESGNDPLKRISGYNRASVIKKDLDKLLQSLAKFLSDQRNIYGFEIKEMKVTDSVLVSTRKTFDHYPDEFQTEEMIQKLRRYIKKNNAKEMSYPMLHIREVDSLHFEAMTAIATDIKLPDNNEFASKMVLKGGNLLEAPVTGGHATIRKGFIEYENAMKEYSWTSPAIPYQLIITDRIKERDTTRWVTILCYPVF
;
A
#
# COMPACT_ATOMS: atom_id res chain seq x y z
N MET A 1 -33.03 -37.25 -51.70
CA MET A 1 -31.69 -37.43 -51.06
C MET A 1 -30.66 -36.43 -51.56
N LYS A 2 -30.36 -36.33 -52.87
CA LYS A 2 -29.34 -35.39 -53.40
C LYS A 2 -29.55 -33.91 -52.99
N LYS A 3 -30.78 -33.40 -53.04
CA LYS A 3 -31.10 -32.00 -52.64
C LYS A 3 -30.81 -31.72 -51.15
N VAL A 4 -31.08 -32.67 -50.27
CA VAL A 4 -30.83 -32.53 -48.81
C VAL A 4 -29.34 -32.50 -48.53
N ILE A 5 -28.56 -33.35 -49.22
CA ILE A 5 -27.09 -33.38 -49.09
C ILE A 5 -26.47 -32.05 -49.57
N ILE A 6 -26.94 -31.50 -50.68
CA ILE A 6 -26.46 -30.20 -51.18
C ILE A 6 -26.74 -29.10 -50.16
N ILE A 7 -27.95 -29.03 -49.61
CA ILE A 7 -28.30 -28.03 -48.58
C ILE A 7 -27.39 -28.15 -47.36
N LEU A 8 -27.15 -29.37 -46.86
CA LEU A 8 -26.25 -29.60 -45.73
C LEU A 8 -24.81 -29.18 -46.02
N LEU A 9 -24.29 -29.48 -47.21
CA LEU A 9 -22.94 -29.05 -47.62
C LEU A 9 -22.84 -27.54 -47.73
N THR A 10 -23.87 -26.87 -48.27
CA THR A 10 -23.90 -25.40 -48.35
C THR A 10 -23.91 -24.78 -46.95
N ILE A 11 -24.73 -25.31 -46.02
CA ILE A 11 -24.75 -24.84 -44.62
C ILE A 11 -23.38 -25.05 -43.96
N ALA A 12 -22.76 -26.21 -44.14
CA ALA A 12 -21.43 -26.49 -43.59
C ALA A 12 -20.35 -25.56 -44.15
N ALA A 13 -20.36 -25.31 -45.47
CA ALA A 13 -19.44 -24.37 -46.11
C ALA A 13 -19.63 -22.93 -45.60
N LEU A 14 -20.87 -22.49 -45.44
CA LEU A 14 -21.20 -21.18 -44.87
C LEU A 14 -20.77 -21.07 -43.40
N ALA A 15 -20.94 -22.13 -42.61
CA ALA A 15 -20.49 -22.15 -41.22
C ALA A 15 -18.95 -22.05 -41.12
N ILE A 16 -18.22 -22.79 -41.95
CA ILE A 16 -16.75 -22.72 -42.01
C ILE A 16 -16.29 -21.33 -42.46
N ALA A 17 -16.88 -20.80 -43.54
CA ALA A 17 -16.57 -19.45 -44.00
C ALA A 17 -16.84 -18.40 -42.91
N GLY A 18 -17.95 -18.54 -42.18
CA GLY A 18 -18.28 -17.71 -41.02
C GLY A 18 -17.19 -17.72 -39.96
N VAL A 19 -16.64 -18.89 -39.61
CA VAL A 19 -15.52 -18.98 -38.65
C VAL A 19 -14.31 -18.17 -39.11
N PHE A 20 -13.96 -18.21 -40.39
CA PHE A 20 -12.82 -17.47 -40.92
C PHE A 20 -13.05 -15.95 -41.00
N ILE A 21 -14.29 -15.53 -41.24
CA ILE A 21 -14.69 -14.12 -41.30
C ILE A 21 -14.78 -13.50 -39.90
N PHE A 22 -15.35 -14.22 -38.93
CA PHE A 22 -15.65 -13.66 -37.60
C PHE A 22 -14.57 -13.91 -36.55
N ILE A 23 -13.77 -14.98 -36.67
CA ILE A 23 -12.73 -15.31 -35.70
C ILE A 23 -11.36 -15.09 -36.34
N PRO A 24 -10.57 -14.09 -35.90
CA PRO A 24 -9.25 -13.83 -36.47
C PRO A 24 -8.26 -14.95 -36.13
N SER A 25 -7.20 -15.08 -36.94
CA SER A 25 -6.12 -16.05 -36.68
C SER A 25 -5.37 -15.77 -35.38
N LYS A 26 -5.31 -14.51 -34.96
CA LYS A 26 -4.72 -14.04 -33.72
C LYS A 26 -5.77 -13.32 -32.87
N ILE A 27 -6.05 -13.86 -31.68
CA ILE A 27 -7.07 -13.34 -30.78
C ILE A 27 -6.37 -12.57 -29.67
N LYS A 28 -6.56 -11.25 -29.63
CA LYS A 28 -6.03 -10.41 -28.55
C LYS A 28 -7.00 -10.45 -27.37
N VAL A 29 -6.48 -10.78 -26.20
CA VAL A 29 -7.21 -10.68 -24.93
C VAL A 29 -6.58 -9.57 -24.12
N SER A 30 -7.40 -8.63 -23.66
CA SER A 30 -6.94 -7.56 -22.78
C SER A 30 -7.98 -7.27 -21.70
N SER A 31 -7.50 -6.90 -20.52
CA SER A 31 -8.28 -6.36 -19.44
C SER A 31 -7.54 -5.18 -18.84
N ALA A 32 -8.27 -4.18 -18.38
CA ALA A 32 -7.68 -3.01 -17.77
C ALA A 32 -8.61 -2.40 -16.73
N THR A 33 -8.04 -1.79 -15.70
CA THR A 33 -8.76 -1.06 -14.66
C THR A 33 -7.92 0.11 -14.16
N VAL A 34 -8.59 1.15 -13.70
CA VAL A 34 -7.95 2.28 -13.00
C VAL A 34 -8.01 2.01 -11.50
N VAL A 35 -6.95 2.38 -10.79
CA VAL A 35 -6.79 2.16 -9.35
C VAL A 35 -6.29 3.46 -8.73
N LEU A 36 -6.92 3.86 -7.62
CA LEU A 36 -6.42 4.94 -6.76
C LEU A 36 -5.25 4.38 -5.93
N ALA A 37 -4.06 4.42 -6.50
CA ALA A 37 -2.81 3.98 -5.88
C ALA A 37 -1.64 4.68 -6.57
N ASN A 38 -0.56 4.91 -5.82
CA ASN A 38 0.69 5.41 -6.37
C ASN A 38 1.42 4.34 -7.19
N GLU A 39 2.11 4.73 -8.26
CA GLU A 39 2.84 3.82 -9.16
C GLU A 39 3.99 3.09 -8.45
N LEU A 40 4.85 3.84 -7.74
CA LEU A 40 6.02 3.29 -7.07
C LEU A 40 5.59 2.35 -5.93
N ALA A 41 4.56 2.73 -5.18
CA ALA A 41 3.95 1.89 -4.15
C ALA A 41 3.42 0.57 -4.74
N SER A 42 2.65 0.67 -5.83
CA SER A 42 2.08 -0.50 -6.51
C SER A 42 3.16 -1.41 -7.07
N HIS A 43 4.21 -0.85 -7.68
CA HIS A 43 5.35 -1.60 -8.17
C HIS A 43 6.09 -2.32 -7.04
N ARG A 44 6.41 -1.64 -5.94
CA ARG A 44 7.06 -2.24 -4.76
C ARG A 44 6.28 -3.44 -4.23
N ILE A 45 4.97 -3.30 -4.09
CA ILE A 45 4.09 -4.35 -3.59
C ILE A 45 3.99 -5.53 -4.57
N LEU A 46 3.86 -5.25 -5.88
CA LEU A 46 3.69 -6.28 -6.90
C LEU A 46 4.97 -7.04 -7.25
N MET A 47 6.14 -6.42 -7.10
CA MET A 47 7.42 -7.09 -7.35
C MET A 47 7.84 -8.06 -6.25
N ASP A 48 7.26 -7.93 -5.05
CA ASP A 48 7.43 -8.88 -3.96
C ASP A 48 6.36 -9.98 -4.01
N GLU A 49 6.80 -11.18 -4.41
CA GLU A 49 5.94 -12.36 -4.55
C GLU A 49 5.28 -12.78 -3.22
N ALA A 50 5.86 -12.43 -2.07
CA ALA A 50 5.26 -12.69 -0.77
C ALA A 50 3.92 -11.95 -0.59
N ASN A 51 3.69 -10.85 -1.34
CA ASN A 51 2.43 -10.12 -1.30
C ASN A 51 1.35 -10.71 -2.21
N TRP A 52 1.68 -11.63 -3.12
CA TRP A 52 0.71 -12.14 -4.09
C TRP A 52 -0.40 -12.93 -3.43
N ALA A 53 -0.10 -13.67 -2.37
CA ALA A 53 -1.09 -14.36 -1.57
C ALA A 53 -2.16 -13.45 -0.95
N LYS A 54 -1.88 -12.15 -0.79
CA LYS A 54 -2.78 -11.20 -0.13
C LYS A 54 -3.89 -10.69 -1.05
N TRP A 55 -3.66 -10.68 -2.36
CA TRP A 55 -4.61 -10.16 -3.35
C TRP A 55 -5.08 -11.22 -4.34
N TRP A 56 -4.43 -12.39 -4.38
CA TRP A 56 -4.91 -13.50 -5.19
C TRP A 56 -6.27 -13.99 -4.66
N PRO A 57 -7.30 -14.12 -5.51
CA PRO A 57 -8.66 -14.38 -5.04
C PRO A 57 -8.90 -15.82 -4.53
N ASN A 58 -7.92 -16.73 -4.67
CA ASN A 58 -8.02 -18.14 -4.30
C ASN A 58 -6.95 -18.51 -3.25
N GLU A 59 -7.19 -19.57 -2.48
CA GLU A 59 -6.26 -20.11 -1.48
C GLU A 59 -4.90 -20.50 -2.08
N LYS A 60 -4.89 -21.00 -3.31
CA LYS A 60 -3.66 -21.33 -4.04
C LYS A 60 -3.27 -20.17 -4.94
N VAL A 61 -2.22 -19.46 -4.55
CA VAL A 61 -1.58 -18.45 -5.39
C VAL A 61 -1.21 -19.08 -6.73
N PHE A 62 -1.32 -18.29 -7.80
CA PHE A 62 -1.05 -18.74 -9.17
C PHE A 62 -2.00 -19.81 -9.72
N GLN A 63 -3.13 -20.07 -9.07
CA GLN A 63 -4.21 -20.90 -9.61
C GLN A 63 -5.55 -20.18 -9.52
N LEU A 64 -6.28 -20.14 -10.63
CA LEU A 64 -7.64 -19.63 -10.71
C LEU A 64 -8.51 -20.62 -11.48
N ASP A 65 -9.50 -21.22 -10.82
CA ASP A 65 -10.38 -22.24 -11.39
C ASP A 65 -9.58 -23.40 -12.04
N LYS A 66 -9.46 -23.42 -13.37
CA LYS A 66 -8.71 -24.43 -14.15
C LYS A 66 -7.48 -23.86 -14.86
N THR A 67 -7.11 -22.64 -14.52
CA THR A 67 -6.05 -21.86 -15.13
C THR A 67 -4.92 -21.72 -14.11
N SER A 68 -3.71 -22.07 -14.48
CA SER A 68 -2.50 -21.81 -13.71
C SER A 68 -1.71 -20.66 -14.32
N PHE A 69 -1.01 -19.93 -13.47
CA PHE A 69 -0.18 -18.80 -13.84
C PHE A 69 1.24 -19.12 -13.38
N LYS A 70 2.25 -18.63 -14.10
CA LYS A 70 3.64 -18.79 -13.68
C LYS A 70 4.41 -17.54 -14.02
N LEU A 71 5.02 -16.90 -13.02
CA LEU A 71 5.84 -15.71 -13.23
C LEU A 71 7.05 -16.09 -14.09
N THR A 72 7.20 -15.45 -15.24
CA THR A 72 8.31 -15.70 -16.16
C THR A 72 9.35 -14.61 -16.07
N GLN A 73 8.92 -13.35 -15.94
CA GLN A 73 9.81 -12.20 -15.92
C GLN A 73 9.23 -11.03 -15.11
N LYS A 74 10.10 -10.33 -14.37
CA LYS A 74 9.81 -9.03 -13.76
C LYS A 74 10.33 -7.93 -14.67
N MET A 75 9.54 -6.88 -14.87
CA MET A 75 9.85 -5.72 -15.70
C MET A 75 9.81 -4.45 -14.85
N LEU A 76 10.36 -3.35 -15.36
CA LEU A 76 10.37 -2.07 -14.65
C LEU A 76 8.96 -1.53 -14.33
N ASN A 77 7.98 -1.81 -15.20
CA ASN A 77 6.61 -1.31 -15.08
C ASN A 77 5.59 -2.45 -15.01
N GLY A 78 5.98 -3.63 -14.54
CA GLY A 78 5.06 -4.77 -14.49
C GLY A 78 5.74 -6.13 -14.52
N PHE A 79 5.03 -7.15 -14.99
CA PHE A 79 5.55 -8.51 -15.03
C PHE A 79 4.91 -9.31 -16.16
N GLU A 80 5.60 -10.37 -16.56
CA GLU A 80 5.10 -11.37 -17.48
C GLU A 80 4.75 -12.66 -16.74
N LEU A 81 3.63 -13.25 -17.14
CA LEU A 81 3.11 -14.50 -16.63
C LEU A 81 2.79 -15.43 -17.81
N GLU A 82 3.17 -16.69 -17.68
CA GLU A 82 2.66 -17.75 -18.54
C GLU A 82 1.32 -18.26 -17.99
N ILE A 83 0.30 -18.29 -18.84
CA ILE A 83 -1.04 -18.79 -18.55
C ILE A 83 -1.18 -20.21 -19.12
N SER A 84 -1.33 -21.18 -18.22
CA SER A 84 -1.49 -22.60 -18.54
C SER A 84 -2.89 -23.10 -18.17
N GLY A 85 -3.43 -24.04 -18.95
CA GLY A 85 -4.78 -24.54 -18.77
C GLY A 85 -5.12 -25.59 -19.83
N LYS A 86 -6.31 -25.52 -20.43
CA LYS A 86 -6.63 -26.33 -21.62
C LYS A 86 -5.99 -25.72 -22.88
N GLY A 87 -4.92 -26.34 -23.37
CA GLY A 87 -4.21 -25.95 -24.59
C GLY A 87 -2.76 -25.55 -24.33
N GLU A 88 -2.09 -25.03 -25.35
CA GLU A 88 -0.69 -24.58 -25.27
C GLU A 88 -0.53 -23.37 -24.32
N PRO A 89 0.51 -23.29 -23.49
CA PRO A 89 0.74 -22.13 -22.63
C PRO A 89 0.77 -20.81 -23.43
N VAL A 90 0.23 -19.74 -22.84
CA VAL A 90 0.17 -18.41 -23.47
C VAL A 90 0.93 -17.41 -22.61
N ALA A 91 1.87 -16.70 -23.22
CA ALA A 91 2.55 -15.58 -22.56
C ALA A 91 1.58 -14.40 -22.39
N SER A 92 1.57 -13.81 -21.21
CA SER A 92 0.77 -12.65 -20.86
C SER A 92 1.63 -11.63 -20.12
N GLN A 93 1.23 -10.36 -20.19
CA GLN A 93 1.91 -9.27 -19.52
C GLN A 93 0.90 -8.43 -18.74
N LEU A 94 1.26 -8.04 -17.53
CA LEU A 94 0.61 -6.97 -16.79
C LEU A 94 1.53 -5.76 -16.77
N MET A 95 0.99 -4.60 -17.15
CA MET A 95 1.66 -3.31 -17.09
C MET A 95 0.96 -2.39 -16.09
N ILE A 96 1.76 -1.65 -15.33
CA ILE A 96 1.39 -0.56 -14.45
C ILE A 96 1.70 0.72 -15.22
N LEU A 97 0.69 1.53 -15.48
CA LEU A 97 0.83 2.77 -16.25
C LEU A 97 0.42 3.95 -15.35
N PRO A 98 1.29 4.93 -15.09
CA PRO A 98 0.93 6.10 -14.31
C PRO A 98 -0.12 6.94 -15.03
N MET A 99 -1.12 7.42 -14.29
CA MET A 99 -2.11 8.38 -14.78
C MET A 99 -2.02 9.72 -14.06
N ALA A 100 -1.83 9.68 -12.74
CA ALA A 100 -1.57 10.82 -11.87
C ALA A 100 -0.67 10.36 -10.70
N SER A 101 -0.34 11.26 -9.77
CA SER A 101 0.48 10.95 -8.59
C SER A 101 -0.13 9.88 -7.67
N ASP A 102 -1.45 9.77 -7.66
CA ASP A 102 -2.24 8.87 -6.81
C ASP A 102 -3.08 7.86 -7.62
N SER A 103 -2.86 7.78 -8.93
CA SER A 103 -3.70 7.01 -9.84
C SER A 103 -2.88 6.27 -10.88
N ILE A 104 -3.16 4.97 -11.03
CA ILE A 104 -2.56 4.11 -12.04
C ILE A 104 -3.61 3.40 -12.88
N LYS A 105 -3.22 3.00 -14.08
CA LYS A 105 -3.95 2.03 -14.90
C LYS A 105 -3.19 0.71 -14.89
N LEU A 106 -3.86 -0.34 -14.45
CA LEU A 106 -3.40 -1.71 -14.64
C LEU A 106 -3.92 -2.20 -15.99
N SER A 107 -3.03 -2.75 -16.82
CA SER A 107 -3.37 -3.31 -18.12
C SER A 107 -2.76 -4.69 -18.27
N TRP A 108 -3.61 -5.72 -18.37
CA TRP A 108 -3.18 -7.09 -18.57
C TRP A 108 -3.61 -7.58 -19.96
N SER A 109 -2.66 -8.07 -20.76
CA SER A 109 -2.94 -8.57 -22.10
C SER A 109 -2.18 -9.85 -22.45
N CYS A 110 -2.75 -10.64 -23.35
CA CYS A 110 -2.08 -11.75 -24.02
C CYS A 110 -2.63 -11.94 -25.43
N ASP A 111 -1.86 -12.64 -26.25
CA ASP A 111 -2.22 -12.99 -27.62
C ASP A 111 -2.36 -14.51 -27.76
N ILE A 112 -3.46 -14.97 -28.36
CA ILE A 112 -3.70 -16.40 -28.62
C ILE A 112 -3.62 -16.65 -30.13
N GLU A 113 -2.69 -17.50 -30.53
CA GLU A 113 -2.57 -17.99 -31.89
C GLU A 113 -3.58 -19.13 -32.12
N SER A 114 -4.49 -18.96 -33.07
CA SER A 114 -5.53 -19.94 -33.41
C SER A 114 -5.38 -20.54 -34.82
N GLY A 115 -4.53 -19.93 -35.66
CA GLY A 115 -4.12 -20.47 -36.95
C GLY A 115 -5.21 -20.50 -38.03
N ASN A 116 -5.07 -21.44 -38.97
CA ASN A 116 -5.93 -21.60 -40.15
C ASN A 116 -6.90 -22.79 -40.08
N ASP A 117 -7.04 -23.41 -38.91
CA ASP A 117 -7.98 -24.52 -38.69
C ASP A 117 -9.26 -23.97 -38.02
N PRO A 118 -10.46 -24.19 -38.60
CA PRO A 118 -11.70 -23.65 -38.07
C PRO A 118 -12.05 -24.20 -36.68
N LEU A 119 -11.70 -25.45 -36.35
CA LEU A 119 -11.92 -26.01 -35.02
C LEU A 119 -10.97 -25.37 -33.99
N LYS A 120 -9.72 -25.11 -34.38
CA LYS A 120 -8.76 -24.37 -33.53
C LYS A 120 -9.18 -22.92 -33.31
N ARG A 121 -9.80 -22.27 -34.29
CA ARG A 121 -10.37 -20.93 -34.13
C ARG A 121 -11.50 -20.90 -33.11
N ILE A 122 -12.44 -21.83 -33.19
CA ILE A 122 -13.54 -21.93 -32.21
C ILE A 122 -13.00 -22.22 -30.80
N SER A 123 -12.08 -23.18 -30.65
CA SER A 123 -11.50 -23.51 -29.34
C SER A 123 -10.65 -22.37 -28.78
N GLY A 124 -9.89 -21.68 -29.63
CA GLY A 124 -9.12 -20.49 -29.29
C GLY A 124 -10.01 -19.33 -28.81
N TYR A 125 -11.16 -19.11 -29.45
CA TYR A 125 -12.13 -18.10 -29.02
C TYR A 125 -12.76 -18.41 -27.66
N ASN A 126 -13.19 -19.66 -27.46
CA ASN A 126 -13.72 -20.08 -26.15
C ASN A 126 -12.66 -19.94 -25.05
N ARG A 127 -11.41 -20.31 -25.36
CA ARG A 127 -10.28 -20.13 -24.44
C ARG A 127 -10.01 -18.65 -24.14
N ALA A 128 -10.03 -17.79 -25.16
CA ALA A 128 -9.88 -16.34 -25.00
C ALA A 128 -10.94 -15.76 -24.05
N SER A 129 -12.18 -16.22 -24.16
CA SER A 129 -13.27 -15.82 -23.26
C SER A 129 -13.02 -16.25 -21.80
N VAL A 130 -12.52 -17.47 -21.58
CA VAL A 130 -12.15 -17.94 -20.23
C VAL A 130 -11.00 -17.11 -19.66
N ILE A 131 -9.91 -16.94 -20.42
CA ILE A 131 -8.76 -16.13 -19.98
C ILE A 131 -9.19 -14.70 -19.68
N LYS A 132 -10.01 -14.08 -20.54
CA LYS A 132 -10.54 -12.72 -20.31
C LYS A 132 -11.24 -12.62 -18.95
N LYS A 133 -12.12 -13.58 -18.64
CA LYS A 133 -12.84 -13.63 -17.36
C LYS A 133 -11.89 -13.80 -16.18
N ASP A 134 -10.86 -14.61 -16.32
CA ASP A 134 -9.85 -14.82 -15.28
C ASP A 134 -9.01 -13.56 -15.05
N LEU A 135 -8.55 -12.91 -16.12
CA LEU A 135 -7.84 -11.63 -16.05
C LEU A 135 -8.69 -10.53 -15.41
N ASP A 136 -9.98 -10.46 -15.76
CA ASP A 136 -10.92 -9.50 -15.15
C ASP A 136 -11.05 -9.71 -13.65
N LYS A 137 -11.22 -10.97 -13.20
CA LYS A 137 -11.28 -11.30 -11.78
C LYS A 137 -9.99 -10.93 -11.05
N LEU A 138 -8.84 -11.28 -11.64
CA LEU A 138 -7.53 -10.98 -11.04
C LEU A 138 -7.30 -9.47 -10.94
N LEU A 139 -7.58 -8.71 -12.00
CA LEU A 139 -7.44 -7.25 -11.97
C LEU A 139 -8.41 -6.59 -11.01
N GLN A 140 -9.66 -7.07 -10.88
CA GLN A 140 -10.58 -6.55 -9.88
C GLN A 140 -10.10 -6.80 -8.45
N SER A 141 -9.61 -8.01 -8.17
CA SER A 141 -9.05 -8.36 -6.86
C SER A 141 -7.82 -7.51 -6.53
N LEU A 142 -6.92 -7.37 -7.50
CA LEU A 142 -5.72 -6.56 -7.37
C LEU A 142 -6.04 -5.06 -7.21
N ALA A 143 -6.98 -4.53 -7.98
CA ALA A 143 -7.44 -3.14 -7.85
C ALA A 143 -8.02 -2.87 -6.46
N LYS A 144 -8.87 -3.76 -5.96
CA LYS A 144 -9.42 -3.65 -4.60
C LYS A 144 -8.32 -3.66 -3.54
N PHE A 145 -7.30 -4.50 -3.72
CA PHE A 145 -6.18 -4.58 -2.79
C PHE A 145 -5.33 -3.30 -2.80
N LEU A 146 -4.91 -2.85 -3.97
CA LEU A 146 -4.05 -1.67 -4.12
C LEU A 146 -4.75 -0.35 -3.78
N SER A 147 -6.06 -0.25 -3.95
CA SER A 147 -6.82 0.95 -3.55
C SER A 147 -6.96 1.16 -2.05
N ASP A 148 -6.50 0.21 -1.22
CA ASP A 148 -6.51 0.35 0.23
C ASP A 148 -5.08 0.56 0.75
N GLN A 149 -4.78 1.77 1.23
CA GLN A 149 -3.47 2.11 1.80
C GLN A 149 -3.06 1.17 2.94
N ARG A 150 -4.02 0.58 3.68
CA ARG A 150 -3.73 -0.38 4.76
C ARG A 150 -3.08 -1.65 4.23
N ASN A 151 -3.35 -2.03 2.98
CA ASN A 151 -2.71 -3.17 2.33
C ASN A 151 -1.28 -2.87 1.87
N ILE A 152 -0.97 -1.58 1.64
CA ILE A 152 0.34 -1.12 1.16
C ILE A 152 1.26 -0.79 2.34
N TYR A 153 0.81 0.05 3.26
CA TYR A 153 1.60 0.59 4.37
C TYR A 153 1.29 -0.05 5.73
N GLY A 154 0.17 -0.78 5.84
CA GLY A 154 -0.32 -1.33 7.10
C GLY A 154 -1.23 -0.39 7.89
N PHE A 155 -1.42 0.85 7.42
CA PHE A 155 -2.28 1.87 8.03
C PHE A 155 -2.80 2.83 6.96
N GLU A 156 -3.79 3.64 7.35
CA GLU A 156 -4.32 4.73 6.53
C GLU A 156 -3.56 6.02 6.88
N ILE A 157 -3.10 6.76 5.88
CA ILE A 157 -2.44 8.06 6.03
C ILE A 157 -3.49 9.15 5.81
N LYS A 158 -3.63 10.06 6.77
CA LYS A 158 -4.59 11.16 6.72
C LYS A 158 -3.90 12.50 6.73
N GLU A 159 -4.30 13.37 5.80
CA GLU A 159 -3.92 14.77 5.85
C GLU A 159 -4.71 15.50 6.94
N MET A 160 -3.97 16.14 7.84
CA MET A 160 -4.43 16.87 8.99
C MET A 160 -3.71 18.23 9.05
N LYS A 161 -4.13 19.06 10.01
CA LYS A 161 -3.54 20.38 10.23
C LYS A 161 -3.01 20.51 11.65
N VAL A 162 -1.83 21.11 11.75
CA VAL A 162 -1.36 22.02 12.80
C VAL A 162 -2.41 22.61 13.76
N THR A 163 -2.96 21.94 14.78
CA THR A 163 -3.93 22.60 15.69
C THR A 163 -3.28 23.45 16.77
N ASP A 164 -2.23 22.92 17.39
CA ASP A 164 -1.54 23.52 18.52
C ASP A 164 -0.30 24.31 18.09
N SER A 165 -0.12 25.50 18.63
CA SER A 165 1.01 26.38 18.27
C SER A 165 2.15 26.37 19.26
N VAL A 166 1.94 25.92 20.50
CA VAL A 166 2.90 26.06 21.60
C VAL A 166 3.09 24.73 22.31
N LEU A 167 4.34 24.29 22.41
CA LEU A 167 4.75 23.09 23.11
C LEU A 167 5.75 23.44 24.21
N VAL A 168 5.80 22.60 25.24
CA VAL A 168 6.96 22.49 26.13
C VAL A 168 7.58 21.12 25.96
N SER A 169 8.91 21.06 25.92
CA SER A 169 9.65 19.84 25.64
C SER A 169 10.82 19.63 26.59
N THR A 170 11.22 18.38 26.74
CA THR A 170 12.45 17.97 27.43
C THR A 170 13.14 16.88 26.62
N ARG A 171 14.46 16.76 26.76
CA ARG A 171 15.28 15.77 26.04
C ARG A 171 16.23 15.07 26.99
N LYS A 172 16.55 13.82 26.70
CA LYS A 172 17.52 13.02 27.45
C LYS A 172 18.23 12.03 26.54
N THR A 173 19.50 11.82 26.78
CA THR A 173 20.33 10.82 26.10
C THR A 173 20.43 9.57 26.96
N PHE A 174 20.38 8.41 26.32
CA PHE A 174 20.46 7.08 26.91
C PHE A 174 21.52 6.27 26.16
N ASP A 175 22.16 5.32 26.83
CA ASP A 175 23.09 4.33 26.26
C ASP A 175 22.35 3.05 25.78
N HIS A 176 21.03 3.09 25.77
CA HIS A 176 20.12 2.05 25.29
C HIS A 176 18.86 2.70 24.74
N TYR A 177 18.04 1.94 24.00
CA TYR A 177 16.74 2.41 23.58
C TYR A 177 15.86 2.64 24.83
N PRO A 178 15.29 3.86 25.02
CA PRO A 178 14.59 4.19 26.25
C PRO A 178 13.35 3.31 26.43
N ASP A 179 13.17 2.81 27.65
CA ASP A 179 11.99 2.01 28.00
C ASP A 179 10.77 2.89 28.33
N GLU A 180 9.63 2.22 28.60
CA GLU A 180 8.37 2.91 28.90
C GLU A 180 8.39 3.65 30.23
N PHE A 181 9.14 3.17 31.23
CA PHE A 181 9.26 3.87 32.51
C PHE A 181 10.07 5.15 32.37
N GLN A 182 11.15 5.11 31.61
CA GLN A 182 11.99 6.27 31.32
C GLN A 182 11.23 7.30 30.47
N THR A 183 10.49 6.84 29.47
CA THR A 183 9.62 7.68 28.65
C THR A 183 8.55 8.35 29.53
N GLU A 184 7.86 7.58 30.38
CA GLU A 184 6.85 8.12 31.29
C GLU A 184 7.46 9.07 32.32
N GLU A 185 8.67 8.81 32.83
CA GLU A 185 9.36 9.73 33.74
C GLU A 185 9.52 11.12 33.10
N MET A 186 9.90 11.18 31.82
CA MET A 186 10.02 12.43 31.07
C MET A 186 8.66 13.12 30.89
N ILE A 187 7.61 12.36 30.56
CA ILE A 187 6.24 12.89 30.42
C ILE A 187 5.74 13.47 31.75
N GLN A 188 5.95 12.76 32.86
CA GLN A 188 5.56 13.22 34.19
C GLN A 188 6.34 14.45 34.64
N LYS A 189 7.61 14.59 34.23
CA LYS A 189 8.38 15.83 34.43
C LYS A 189 7.72 17.01 33.72
N LEU A 190 7.34 16.85 32.45
CA LEU A 190 6.62 17.89 31.71
C LEU A 190 5.29 18.25 32.37
N ARG A 191 4.47 17.26 32.75
CA ARG A 191 3.18 17.50 33.43
C ARG A 191 3.34 18.27 34.74
N ARG A 192 4.33 17.93 35.56
CA ARG A 192 4.65 18.67 36.79
C ARG A 192 5.06 20.11 36.47
N TYR A 193 5.86 20.32 35.43
CA TYR A 193 6.29 21.65 35.01
C TYR A 193 5.11 22.51 34.50
N ILE A 194 4.24 21.93 33.68
CA ILE A 194 3.00 22.56 33.19
C ILE A 194 2.12 22.99 34.37
N LYS A 195 1.87 22.07 35.31
CA LYS A 195 1.06 22.33 36.51
C LYS A 195 1.67 23.42 37.39
N LYS A 196 2.99 23.39 37.62
CA LYS A 196 3.71 24.40 38.43
C LYS A 196 3.55 25.82 37.86
N ASN A 197 3.44 25.93 36.53
CA ASN A 197 3.26 27.20 35.84
C ASN A 197 1.77 27.55 35.57
N ASN A 198 0.82 26.82 36.17
CA ASN A 198 -0.62 27.02 35.99
C ASN A 198 -1.10 26.96 34.52
N ALA A 199 -0.41 26.19 33.68
CA ALA A 199 -0.82 25.94 32.29
C ALA A 199 -1.64 24.65 32.17
N LYS A 200 -2.28 24.45 31.01
CA LYS A 200 -3.08 23.26 30.68
C LYS A 200 -2.39 22.43 29.60
N GLU A 201 -2.45 21.11 29.75
CA GLU A 201 -2.10 20.13 28.72
C GLU A 201 -3.22 20.13 27.66
N MET A 202 -2.86 20.39 26.40
CA MET A 202 -3.81 20.53 25.28
C MET A 202 -3.81 19.33 24.34
N SER A 203 -2.81 18.47 24.43
CA SER A 203 -2.64 17.32 23.53
C SER A 203 -2.02 16.12 24.25
N TYR A 204 -2.07 14.96 23.60
CA TYR A 204 -1.34 13.77 24.05
C TYR A 204 0.18 14.01 24.00
N PRO A 205 0.96 13.35 24.89
CA PRO A 205 2.41 13.46 24.85
C PRO A 205 3.00 13.05 23.51
N MET A 206 3.87 13.90 22.99
CA MET A 206 4.66 13.66 21.80
C MET A 206 5.98 12.97 22.18
N LEU A 207 6.42 12.01 21.37
CA LEU A 207 7.70 11.33 21.54
C LEU A 207 8.45 11.23 20.20
N HIS A 208 9.72 11.62 20.22
CA HIS A 208 10.67 11.34 19.16
C HIS A 208 11.91 10.67 19.78
N ILE A 209 12.34 9.56 19.19
CA ILE A 209 13.57 8.87 19.58
C ILE A 209 14.43 8.71 18.34
N ARG A 210 15.68 9.14 18.42
CA ARG A 210 16.66 8.94 17.36
C ARG A 210 17.93 8.31 17.90
N GLU A 211 18.54 7.47 17.08
CA GLU A 211 19.90 6.98 17.30
C GLU A 211 20.87 8.11 16.95
N VAL A 212 21.75 8.47 17.88
CA VAL A 212 22.76 9.52 17.70
C VAL A 212 24.05 8.91 17.17
N ASP A 213 24.41 7.74 17.71
CA ASP A 213 25.50 6.88 17.29
C ASP A 213 25.16 5.43 17.66
N SER A 214 26.07 4.49 17.41
CA SER A 214 25.86 3.05 17.64
C SER A 214 25.58 2.65 19.10
N LEU A 215 25.79 3.54 20.07
CA LEU A 215 25.64 3.29 21.50
C LEU A 215 24.63 4.23 22.15
N HIS A 216 24.31 5.37 21.56
CA HIS A 216 23.48 6.40 22.19
C HIS A 216 22.18 6.70 21.46
N PHE A 217 21.12 6.81 22.24
CA PHE A 217 19.79 7.22 21.81
C PHE A 217 19.41 8.54 22.47
N GLU A 218 18.82 9.43 21.68
CA GLU A 218 18.22 10.65 22.19
C GLU A 218 16.70 10.52 22.15
N ALA A 219 16.07 10.65 23.32
CA ALA A 219 14.64 10.78 23.44
C ALA A 219 14.27 12.25 23.67
N MET A 220 13.23 12.71 22.99
CA MET A 220 12.60 14.00 23.22
C MET A 220 11.11 13.81 23.42
N THR A 221 10.58 14.33 24.52
CA THR A 221 9.14 14.38 24.77
C THR A 221 8.65 15.82 24.74
N ALA A 222 7.41 16.02 24.30
CA ALA A 222 6.77 17.33 24.32
C ALA A 222 5.27 17.22 24.61
N ILE A 223 4.68 18.28 25.14
CA ILE A 223 3.24 18.38 25.39
C ILE A 223 2.80 19.78 24.95
N ALA A 224 1.67 19.86 24.22
CA ALA A 224 1.10 21.16 23.86
C ALA A 224 0.47 21.84 25.08
N THR A 225 0.63 23.16 25.14
CA THR A 225 0.10 23.98 26.24
C THR A 225 -0.74 25.14 25.73
N ASP A 226 -1.67 25.60 26.56
CA ASP A 226 -2.53 26.75 26.26
C ASP A 226 -1.76 28.09 26.26
N ILE A 227 -0.64 28.15 26.98
CA ILE A 227 0.25 29.31 27.05
C ILE A 227 1.70 28.93 26.82
N LYS A 228 2.52 29.90 26.40
CA LYS A 228 3.97 29.75 26.34
C LYS A 228 4.56 29.69 27.74
N LEU A 229 5.28 28.60 28.03
CA LEU A 229 6.01 28.42 29.27
C LEU A 229 7.45 28.95 29.15
N PRO A 230 8.07 29.42 30.24
CA PRO A 230 9.44 29.89 30.22
C PRO A 230 10.43 28.75 29.95
N ASP A 231 11.53 29.08 29.29
CA ASP A 231 12.64 28.14 29.08
C ASP A 231 13.51 28.04 30.34
N ASN A 232 14.16 26.89 30.53
CA ASN A 232 15.23 26.70 31.51
C ASN A 232 16.17 25.56 31.06
N ASN A 233 17.09 25.13 31.92
CA ASN A 233 18.07 24.10 31.61
C ASN A 233 17.47 22.71 31.28
N GLU A 234 16.25 22.42 31.74
CA GLU A 234 15.59 21.12 31.56
C GLU A 234 14.42 21.16 30.58
N PHE A 235 13.78 22.33 30.42
CA PHE A 235 12.58 22.53 29.63
C PHE A 235 12.76 23.63 28.58
N ALA A 236 12.36 23.32 27.35
CA ALA A 236 12.38 24.26 26.23
C ALA A 236 10.98 24.41 25.64
N SER A 237 10.52 25.65 25.51
CA SER A 237 9.34 26.02 24.76
C SER A 237 9.63 25.96 23.27
N LYS A 238 8.71 25.33 22.52
CA LYS A 238 8.77 25.22 21.07
C LYS A 238 7.51 25.78 20.45
N MET A 239 7.66 26.43 19.31
CA MET A 239 6.55 26.88 18.49
C MET A 239 6.40 25.95 17.30
N VAL A 240 5.17 25.56 17.00
CA VAL A 240 4.81 24.80 15.81
C VAL A 240 3.95 25.69 14.92
N LEU A 241 4.09 25.54 13.60
CA LEU A 241 3.32 26.32 12.64
C LEU A 241 1.85 25.87 12.69
N LYS A 242 1.02 26.65 13.39
CA LYS A 242 -0.44 26.45 13.38
C LYS A 242 -0.98 26.52 11.96
N GLY A 243 -1.82 25.56 11.59
CA GLY A 243 -2.33 25.40 10.23
C GLY A 243 -1.35 24.77 9.23
N GLY A 244 -0.14 24.39 9.67
CA GLY A 244 0.80 23.62 8.84
C GLY A 244 0.24 22.24 8.47
N ASN A 245 0.66 21.71 7.32
CA ASN A 245 0.26 20.38 6.87
C ASN A 245 0.90 19.29 7.73
N LEU A 246 0.11 18.32 8.12
CA LEU A 246 0.53 17.18 8.92
C LEU A 246 -0.08 15.92 8.35
N LEU A 247 0.69 14.86 8.23
CA LEU A 247 0.17 13.54 7.93
C LEU A 247 0.07 12.74 9.23
N GLU A 248 -1.07 12.08 9.46
CA GLU A 248 -1.33 11.23 10.62
C GLU A 248 -1.65 9.80 10.23
N ALA A 249 -1.09 8.84 10.98
CA ALA A 249 -1.32 7.42 10.80
C ALA A 249 -1.48 6.70 12.15
N PRO A 250 -2.69 6.27 12.54
CA PRO A 250 -2.87 5.48 13.75
C PRO A 250 -2.32 4.06 13.56
N VAL A 251 -1.52 3.60 14.52
CA VAL A 251 -0.99 2.24 14.58
C VAL A 251 -1.30 1.62 15.93
N THR A 252 -1.56 0.31 15.91
CA THR A 252 -1.79 -0.48 17.13
C THR A 252 -0.69 -1.52 17.28
N GLY A 253 0.05 -1.46 18.39
CA GLY A 253 1.17 -2.36 18.65
C GLY A 253 2.32 -1.71 19.43
N GLY A 254 3.27 -2.54 19.86
CA GLY A 254 4.48 -2.10 20.56
C GLY A 254 5.52 -1.42 19.67
N HIS A 255 6.71 -1.20 20.22
CA HIS A 255 7.81 -0.50 19.53
C HIS A 255 8.17 -1.05 18.15
N ALA A 256 8.12 -2.38 17.96
CA ALA A 256 8.41 -3.00 16.67
C ALA A 256 7.41 -2.56 15.58
N THR A 257 6.11 -2.53 15.91
CA THR A 257 5.05 -2.05 15.01
C THR A 257 5.22 -0.58 14.71
N ILE A 258 5.50 0.25 15.73
CA ILE A 258 5.72 1.69 15.57
C ILE A 258 6.94 1.97 14.67
N ARG A 259 8.06 1.28 14.88
CA ARG A 259 9.27 1.42 14.07
C ARG A 259 9.02 1.01 12.62
N LYS A 260 8.35 -0.13 12.41
CA LYS A 260 7.91 -0.55 11.08
C LYS A 260 6.97 0.50 10.46
N GLY A 261 6.10 1.08 11.26
CA GLY A 261 5.18 2.13 10.84
C GLY A 261 5.90 3.34 10.27
N PHE A 262 6.94 3.85 10.96
CA PHE A 262 7.77 4.93 10.43
C PHE A 262 8.52 4.51 9.15
N ILE A 263 9.02 3.28 9.05
CA ILE A 263 9.66 2.79 7.81
C ILE A 263 8.68 2.84 6.62
N GLU A 264 7.45 2.38 6.80
CA GLU A 264 6.43 2.47 5.73
C GLU A 264 6.00 3.91 5.45
N TYR A 265 6.02 4.78 6.46
CA TYR A 265 5.79 6.22 6.26
C TYR A 265 6.89 6.86 5.39
N GLU A 266 8.16 6.52 5.63
CA GLU A 266 9.28 6.97 4.79
C GLU A 266 9.13 6.49 3.34
N ASN A 267 8.61 5.27 3.13
CA ASN A 267 8.28 4.79 1.79
C ASN A 267 7.19 5.67 1.16
N ALA A 268 6.09 5.93 1.88
CA ALA A 268 5.03 6.81 1.40
C ALA A 268 5.56 8.22 1.06
N MET A 269 6.38 8.82 1.93
CA MET A 269 6.99 10.13 1.70
C MET A 269 7.76 10.18 0.36
N LYS A 270 8.56 9.15 0.07
CA LYS A 270 9.30 9.04 -1.20
C LYS A 270 8.36 8.82 -2.39
N GLU A 271 7.39 7.92 -2.24
CA GLU A 271 6.45 7.52 -3.29
C GLU A 271 5.55 8.68 -3.72
N TYR A 272 5.10 9.53 -2.77
CA TYR A 272 4.31 10.73 -3.02
C TYR A 272 5.14 12.00 -3.20
N SER A 273 6.48 11.91 -3.14
CA SER A 273 7.39 13.05 -3.22
C SER A 273 7.10 14.15 -2.19
N TRP A 274 6.59 13.77 -1.02
CA TRP A 274 6.41 14.69 0.10
C TRP A 274 7.76 15.03 0.72
N THR A 275 7.86 16.25 1.24
CA THR A 275 9.06 16.73 1.94
C THR A 275 8.67 17.22 3.31
N SER A 276 9.52 16.96 4.31
CA SER A 276 9.22 17.32 5.70
C SER A 276 9.96 18.58 6.12
N PRO A 277 9.27 19.60 6.67
CA PRO A 277 9.89 20.76 7.29
C PRO A 277 10.45 20.48 8.70
N ALA A 278 10.08 19.35 9.33
CA ALA A 278 10.34 19.11 10.73
C ALA A 278 10.51 17.61 11.06
N ILE A 279 10.97 17.30 12.27
CA ILE A 279 11.12 15.90 12.69
C ILE A 279 9.76 15.22 12.88
N PRO A 280 9.61 13.96 12.43
CA PRO A 280 8.41 13.18 12.72
C PRO A 280 8.36 12.76 14.18
N TYR A 281 7.17 12.51 14.70
CA TYR A 281 6.96 12.17 16.11
C TYR A 281 5.76 11.24 16.30
N GLN A 282 5.66 10.68 17.49
CA GLN A 282 4.57 9.81 17.92
C GLN A 282 3.68 10.59 18.90
N LEU A 283 2.36 10.47 18.78
CA LEU A 283 1.44 10.80 19.87
C LEU A 283 1.13 9.53 20.67
N ILE A 284 1.44 9.56 21.96
CA ILE A 284 1.23 8.44 22.88
C ILE A 284 -0.20 8.52 23.42
N ILE A 285 -1.12 7.78 22.79
CA ILE A 285 -2.54 7.77 23.17
C ILE A 285 -2.79 6.85 24.37
N THR A 286 -2.17 5.67 24.37
CA THR A 286 -2.30 4.68 25.44
C THR A 286 -1.29 4.93 26.56
N ASP A 287 -1.73 4.87 27.82
CA ASP A 287 -0.85 4.86 28.99
C ASP A 287 -0.18 3.47 29.11
N ARG A 288 1.07 3.39 28.64
CA ARG A 288 1.85 2.14 28.53
C ARG A 288 2.38 1.61 29.86
N ILE A 289 2.28 2.39 30.94
CA ILE A 289 2.57 1.91 32.29
C ILE A 289 1.40 1.12 32.85
N LYS A 290 0.17 1.52 32.51
CA LYS A 290 -1.07 0.83 32.93
C LYS A 290 -1.43 -0.33 32.00
N GLU A 291 -1.33 -0.13 30.69
CA GLU A 291 -1.59 -1.17 29.70
C GLU A 291 -0.27 -1.86 29.34
N ARG A 292 -0.02 -3.04 29.90
CA ARG A 292 1.20 -3.80 29.65
C ARG A 292 1.13 -4.64 28.36
N ASP A 293 -0.08 -4.90 27.85
CA ASP A 293 -0.25 -5.63 26.60
C ASP A 293 0.03 -4.70 25.41
N THR A 294 1.21 -4.87 24.82
CA THR A 294 1.67 -4.08 23.68
C THR A 294 0.77 -4.19 22.45
N THR A 295 -0.02 -5.26 22.31
CA THR A 295 -0.95 -5.42 21.18
C THR A 295 -2.16 -4.48 21.27
N ARG A 296 -2.33 -3.82 22.42
CA ARG A 296 -3.42 -2.88 22.68
C ARG A 296 -2.96 -1.43 22.69
N TRP A 297 -1.67 -1.19 22.46
CA TRP A 297 -1.10 0.16 22.44
C TRP A 297 -1.50 0.91 21.18
N VAL A 298 -2.28 1.98 21.35
CA VAL A 298 -2.61 2.91 20.28
C VAL A 298 -1.60 4.06 20.28
N THR A 299 -0.99 4.31 19.12
CA THR A 299 -0.06 5.42 18.87
C THR A 299 -0.43 6.07 17.54
N ILE A 300 -0.37 7.39 17.44
CA ILE A 300 -0.52 8.09 16.16
C ILE A 300 0.87 8.50 15.69
N LEU A 301 1.25 8.11 14.48
CA LEU A 301 2.47 8.55 13.83
C LEU A 301 2.17 9.87 13.11
N CYS A 302 2.96 10.90 13.40
CA CYS A 302 2.76 12.25 12.89
C CYS A 302 3.97 12.66 12.05
N TYR A 303 3.72 13.10 10.83
CA TYR A 303 4.74 13.52 9.87
C TYR A 303 4.42 14.90 9.29
N PRO A 304 5.11 15.98 9.72
CA PRO A 304 4.92 17.30 9.14
C PRO A 304 5.30 17.29 7.66
N VAL A 305 4.56 18.00 6.81
CA VAL A 305 4.86 18.09 5.36
C VAL A 305 4.70 19.52 4.84
N PHE A 306 5.35 19.82 3.71
CA PHE A 306 5.12 21.06 2.96
C PHE A 306 3.86 20.96 2.10
#